data_AF-A0A6M1U2F8-F1
#
_entry.id   AF-A0A6M1U2F8-F1
#
_cell.length_a   1.000
_cell.length_b   1.000
_cell.length_c   1.000
_cell.angle_alpha   90.00
_cell.angle_beta   90.00
_cell.angle_gamma   90.00
#
_symmetry.space_group_name_H-M   'P 1'
#
loop_
_entity.id
_entity.type
_entity.pdbx_description
1 polymer ?
#
loop_
_entity_poly.entity_id
_entity_poly.type
_entity_poly.pdbx_seq_one_letter_code
_entity_poly.pdbx_strand_id
1 'polypeptide(L)'
;MQISASQHIERIESAIRGGLAARSPVAASWARSATLHRLDPAARKAEGRLTAGEIALARERLGALLPLAAPHLDRLFLTVGGLGACIVLADAEGIALERRGHAGDDAAFEAAGLWTGTLWSEAQAGTNGIGTCLAEGRAVTIHRDQHFLARNIGLSCSSAPVHGPGGQMLAVIDVSTARMDLPEAIGGLIGATVAEAARRLEADLFAAEFPGARLVLVPGTDRAGGALLAVDADDLVIGATRAARVQLNLTGDLAATPRPVADVLGLEARDGFDAAERAVLTRALARSGGNVSAAARALGLSRATLHRKLERRPSGRGC
;
A
#
# COMPACT_ATOMS: atom_id res chain seq x y z
N MET A 1 -9.39 -32.71 -5.03
CA MET A 1 -9.94 -33.56 -3.96
C MET A 1 -10.08 -32.70 -2.72
N GLN A 2 -11.28 -32.58 -2.15
CA GLN A 2 -11.53 -31.69 -1.01
C GLN A 2 -11.01 -32.36 0.27
N ILE A 3 -10.15 -31.67 1.02
CA ILE A 3 -9.58 -32.18 2.26
C ILE A 3 -10.68 -32.10 3.33
N SER A 4 -10.87 -33.17 4.10
CA SER A 4 -11.86 -33.16 5.19
C SER A 4 -11.37 -32.27 6.34
N ALA A 5 -12.30 -31.77 7.17
CA ALA A 5 -11.93 -30.96 8.33
C ALA A 5 -10.93 -31.70 9.26
N SER A 6 -11.10 -33.02 9.45
CA SER A 6 -10.19 -33.83 10.25
C SER A 6 -8.79 -33.93 9.63
N GLN A 7 -8.71 -34.17 8.32
CA GLN A 7 -7.43 -34.19 7.59
C GLN A 7 -6.71 -32.84 7.66
N HIS A 8 -7.47 -31.74 7.62
CA HIS A 8 -6.94 -30.38 7.77
C HIS A 8 -6.31 -30.15 9.14
N ILE A 9 -7.03 -30.51 10.20
CA ILE A 9 -6.56 -30.37 11.58
C ILE A 9 -5.28 -31.19 11.80
N GLU A 10 -5.27 -32.45 11.37
CA GLU A 10 -4.10 -33.33 11.47
C GLU A 10 -2.88 -32.74 10.74
N ARG A 11 -3.08 -32.14 9.56
CA ARG A 11 -2.02 -31.48 8.81
C ARG A 11 -1.43 -30.29 9.57
N ILE A 12 -2.27 -29.43 10.14
CA ILE A 12 -1.82 -28.28 10.93
C ILE A 12 -0.98 -28.76 12.12
N GLU A 13 -1.52 -29.69 12.89
CA GLU A 13 -0.83 -30.21 14.07
C GLU A 13 0.50 -30.89 13.71
N SER A 14 0.53 -31.67 12.64
CA SER A 14 1.75 -32.31 12.15
C SER A 14 2.78 -31.28 11.69
N ALA A 15 2.36 -30.20 11.04
CA ALA A 15 3.25 -29.13 10.60
C ALA A 15 3.87 -28.38 11.78
N ILE A 16 3.09 -28.13 12.83
CA ILE A 16 3.55 -27.47 14.06
C ILE A 16 4.51 -28.39 14.81
N ARG A 17 4.13 -29.66 15.07
CA ARG A 17 4.99 -30.64 15.75
C ARG A 17 6.29 -30.92 14.98
N GLY A 18 6.23 -30.94 13.65
CA GLY A 18 7.36 -31.18 12.76
C GLY A 18 8.30 -29.99 12.57
N GLY A 19 8.06 -28.86 13.25
CA GLY A 19 8.94 -27.68 13.18
C GLY A 19 8.90 -26.93 11.84
N LEU A 20 7.85 -27.09 11.03
CA LEU A 20 7.75 -26.44 9.72
C LEU A 20 7.61 -24.92 9.80
N ALA A 21 7.30 -24.37 10.99
CA ALA A 21 7.22 -22.93 11.23
C ALA A 21 8.48 -22.17 10.83
N ALA A 22 9.67 -22.79 10.93
CA ALA A 22 10.93 -22.17 10.52
C ALA A 22 11.15 -22.12 8.99
N ARG A 23 10.34 -22.85 8.21
CA ARG A 23 10.56 -23.08 6.77
C ARG A 23 9.38 -22.64 5.89
N SER A 24 8.24 -22.33 6.49
CA SER A 24 7.03 -21.91 5.76
C SER A 24 6.34 -20.75 6.49
N PRO A 25 6.09 -19.62 5.80
CA PRO A 25 5.32 -18.51 6.38
C PRO A 25 3.92 -18.93 6.85
N VAL A 26 3.27 -19.84 6.11
CA VAL A 26 1.96 -20.38 6.49
C VAL A 26 2.06 -21.20 7.77
N ALA A 27 3.06 -22.08 7.89
CA ALA A 27 3.26 -22.86 9.10
C ALA A 27 3.67 -21.99 10.31
N ALA A 28 4.39 -20.88 10.08
CA ALA A 28 4.69 -19.89 11.10
C ALA A 28 3.41 -19.22 11.62
N SER A 29 2.51 -18.82 10.72
CA SER A 29 1.19 -18.28 11.07
C SER A 29 0.31 -19.31 11.79
N TRP A 30 0.32 -20.58 11.37
CA TRP A 30 -0.36 -21.66 12.10
C TRP A 30 0.18 -21.84 13.52
N ALA A 31 1.51 -21.80 13.68
CA ALA A 31 2.14 -21.89 14.99
C ALA A 31 1.73 -20.70 15.87
N ARG A 32 1.70 -19.46 15.35
CA ARG A 32 1.18 -18.30 16.10
C ARG A 32 -0.28 -18.49 16.49
N SER A 33 -1.13 -18.90 15.55
CA SER A 33 -2.56 -19.15 15.79
C SER A 33 -2.80 -20.18 16.90
N ALA A 34 -2.07 -21.30 16.87
CA ALA A 34 -2.23 -22.37 17.86
C ALA A 34 -1.56 -22.06 19.22
N THR A 35 -0.34 -21.53 19.22
CA THR A 35 0.47 -21.43 20.44
C THR A 35 0.34 -20.08 21.13
N LEU A 36 0.38 -18.97 20.37
CA LEU A 36 0.28 -17.62 20.91
C LEU A 36 -1.19 -17.27 21.18
N HIS A 37 -2.07 -17.56 20.22
CA HIS A 37 -3.50 -17.20 20.31
C HIS A 37 -4.38 -18.32 20.87
N ARG A 38 -3.84 -19.53 21.04
CA ARG A 38 -4.54 -20.69 21.63
C ARG A 38 -5.85 -21.05 20.91
N LEU A 39 -5.88 -20.83 19.60
CA LEU A 39 -7.02 -21.19 18.77
C LEU A 39 -7.03 -22.69 18.48
N ASP A 40 -8.22 -23.27 18.52
CA ASP A 40 -8.48 -24.63 18.05
C ASP A 40 -8.83 -24.60 16.55
N PRO A 41 -8.07 -25.28 15.67
CA PRO A 41 -8.39 -25.36 14.24
C PRO A 41 -9.77 -25.99 13.95
N ALA A 42 -10.33 -26.76 14.88
CA ALA A 42 -11.67 -27.34 14.79
C ALA A 42 -12.81 -26.37 15.19
N ALA A 43 -12.49 -25.18 15.71
CA ALA A 43 -13.49 -24.23 16.19
C ALA A 43 -14.47 -23.84 15.07
N ARG A 44 -15.77 -24.04 15.32
CA ARG A 44 -16.83 -23.79 14.32
C ARG A 44 -17.55 -22.46 14.47
N LYS A 45 -17.48 -21.84 15.64
CA LYS A 45 -18.21 -20.59 15.91
C LYS A 45 -17.37 -19.41 15.41
N ALA A 46 -17.91 -18.65 14.46
CA ALA A 46 -17.43 -17.30 14.20
C ALA A 46 -17.87 -16.40 15.36
N GLU A 47 -16.99 -15.53 15.83
CA GLU A 47 -17.36 -14.54 16.84
C GLU A 47 -18.39 -13.53 16.32
N GLY A 48 -18.99 -12.80 17.26
CA GLY A 48 -20.08 -11.88 16.96
C GLY A 48 -19.69 -10.76 16.00
N ARG A 49 -20.68 -10.21 15.33
CA ARG A 49 -20.53 -8.95 14.58
C ARG A 49 -20.57 -7.78 15.56
N LEU A 50 -19.73 -6.80 15.33
CA LEU A 50 -19.83 -5.49 15.96
C LEU A 50 -21.22 -4.91 15.73
N THR A 51 -21.69 -4.17 16.73
CA THR A 51 -22.90 -3.36 16.66
C THR A 51 -22.73 -2.22 15.65
N ALA A 52 -23.85 -1.63 15.22
CA ALA A 52 -23.82 -0.49 14.31
C ALA A 52 -23.02 0.71 14.89
N GLY A 53 -23.08 0.93 16.20
CA GLY A 53 -22.32 1.98 16.88
C GLY A 53 -20.82 1.72 16.87
N GLU A 54 -20.40 0.49 17.14
CA GLU A 54 -18.99 0.10 17.07
C GLU A 54 -18.43 0.20 15.64
N ILE A 55 -19.22 -0.21 14.63
CA ILE A 55 -18.85 -0.06 13.22
C ILE A 55 -18.70 1.43 12.85
N ALA A 56 -19.61 2.29 13.33
CA ALA A 56 -19.52 3.72 13.08
C ALA A 56 -18.25 4.33 13.68
N LEU A 57 -17.91 4.00 14.93
CA LEU A 57 -16.68 4.43 15.58
C LEU A 57 -15.42 3.93 14.86
N ALA A 58 -15.42 2.67 14.41
CA ALA A 58 -14.31 2.12 13.65
C ALA A 58 -14.14 2.82 12.28
N ARG A 59 -15.24 3.18 11.61
CA ARG A 59 -15.20 3.99 10.38
C ARG A 59 -14.70 5.41 10.63
N GLU A 60 -15.12 6.04 11.73
CA GLU A 60 -14.63 7.36 12.13
C GLU A 60 -13.11 7.37 12.33
N ARG A 61 -12.55 6.30 12.91
CA ARG A 61 -11.09 6.15 13.08
C ARG A 61 -10.32 6.08 11.75
N LEU A 62 -10.91 5.48 10.71
CA LEU A 62 -10.31 5.51 9.37
C LEU A 62 -10.43 6.89 8.70
N GLY A 63 -11.43 7.68 9.09
CA GLY A 63 -11.55 9.09 8.71
C GLY A 63 -11.41 9.32 7.20
N ALA A 64 -10.42 10.14 6.82
CA ALA A 64 -10.14 10.50 5.42
C ALA A 64 -9.71 9.33 4.52
N LEU A 65 -9.31 8.19 5.09
CA LEU A 65 -8.94 7.00 4.32
C LEU A 65 -10.14 6.41 3.57
N LEU A 66 -11.31 6.34 4.20
CA LEU A 66 -12.50 5.70 3.61
C LEU A 66 -12.93 6.32 2.27
N PRO A 67 -13.13 7.65 2.16
CA PRO A 67 -13.52 8.24 0.88
C PRO A 67 -12.43 8.12 -0.19
N LEU A 68 -11.14 8.11 0.19
CA LEU A 68 -10.04 7.86 -0.74
C LEU A 68 -9.98 6.39 -1.20
N ALA A 69 -10.33 5.45 -0.32
CA ALA A 69 -10.32 4.02 -0.62
C ALA A 69 -11.46 3.60 -1.55
N ALA A 70 -12.65 4.19 -1.41
CA ALA A 70 -13.86 3.74 -2.11
C ALA A 70 -13.68 3.57 -3.64
N PRO A 71 -13.10 4.54 -4.40
CA PRO A 71 -12.88 4.36 -5.84
C PRO A 71 -11.96 3.20 -6.20
N HIS A 72 -10.96 2.90 -5.36
CA HIS A 72 -10.04 1.78 -5.57
C HIS A 72 -10.73 0.44 -5.32
N LEU A 73 -11.55 0.35 -4.28
CA LEU A 73 -12.35 -0.85 -3.99
C LEU A 73 -13.38 -1.12 -5.10
N ASP A 74 -14.01 -0.07 -5.62
CA ASP A 74 -14.98 -0.18 -6.71
C ASP A 74 -14.30 -0.62 -8.01
N ARG A 75 -13.11 -0.07 -8.33
CA ARG A 75 -12.31 -0.49 -9.49
C ARG A 75 -11.81 -1.93 -9.37
N LEU A 76 -11.41 -2.35 -8.16
CA LEU A 76 -11.09 -3.75 -7.89
C LEU A 76 -12.30 -4.63 -8.17
N PHE A 77 -13.48 -4.27 -7.66
CA PHE A 77 -14.71 -5.01 -7.91
C PHE A 77 -15.04 -5.15 -9.40
N LEU A 78 -14.87 -4.09 -10.19
CA LEU A 78 -15.03 -4.17 -11.64
C LEU A 78 -14.03 -5.12 -12.31
N THR A 79 -12.84 -5.28 -11.73
CA THR A 79 -11.76 -6.10 -12.31
C THR A 79 -11.91 -7.59 -11.98
N VAL A 80 -12.23 -7.91 -10.71
CA VAL A 80 -12.23 -9.31 -10.22
C VAL A 80 -13.59 -9.79 -9.70
N GLY A 81 -14.59 -8.92 -9.59
CA GLY A 81 -15.92 -9.28 -9.09
C GLY A 81 -16.61 -10.35 -9.93
N GLY A 82 -16.39 -10.36 -11.26
CA GLY A 82 -16.93 -11.39 -12.17
C GLY A 82 -16.42 -12.82 -11.87
N LEU A 83 -15.38 -12.95 -11.05
CA LEU A 83 -14.86 -14.23 -10.55
C LEU A 83 -15.57 -14.71 -9.27
N GLY A 84 -16.66 -14.05 -8.86
CA GLY A 84 -17.33 -14.30 -7.58
C GLY A 84 -16.49 -13.84 -6.38
N ALA A 85 -15.71 -12.78 -6.58
CA ALA A 85 -14.86 -12.21 -5.55
C ALA A 85 -15.62 -11.21 -4.67
N CYS A 86 -15.27 -11.21 -3.38
CA CYS A 86 -15.67 -10.22 -2.39
C CYS A 86 -14.44 -9.38 -2.05
N ILE A 87 -14.58 -8.06 -2.12
CA ILE A 87 -13.55 -7.10 -1.76
C ILE A 87 -13.89 -6.55 -0.40
N VAL A 88 -12.92 -6.56 0.50
CA VAL A 88 -13.05 -6.07 1.86
C VAL A 88 -11.95 -5.05 2.14
N LEU A 89 -12.32 -3.93 2.75
CA LEU A 89 -11.36 -3.08 3.46
C LEU A 89 -11.50 -3.36 4.94
N ALA A 90 -10.41 -3.79 5.56
CA ALA A 90 -10.32 -3.96 7.01
C ALA A 90 -9.42 -2.87 7.61
N ASP A 91 -9.69 -2.44 8.83
CA ASP A 91 -8.81 -1.52 9.55
C ASP A 91 -7.53 -2.23 10.08
N ALA A 92 -6.68 -1.47 10.78
CA ALA A 92 -5.44 -1.99 11.37
C ALA A 92 -5.65 -3.00 12.51
N GLU A 93 -6.88 -3.17 13.02
CA GLU A 93 -7.23 -4.23 13.99
C GLU A 93 -7.74 -5.50 13.29
N GLY A 94 -8.07 -5.40 12.00
CA GLY A 94 -8.62 -6.48 11.19
C GLY A 94 -10.15 -6.51 11.18
N ILE A 95 -10.81 -5.42 11.56
CA ILE A 95 -12.27 -5.30 11.47
C ILE A 95 -12.64 -5.00 10.02
N ALA A 96 -13.46 -5.85 9.41
CA ALA A 96 -13.99 -5.62 8.07
C ALA A 96 -15.02 -4.47 8.08
N LEU A 97 -14.73 -3.35 7.41
CA LEU A 97 -15.55 -2.13 7.48
C LEU A 97 -16.25 -1.77 6.17
N GLU A 98 -15.62 -2.07 5.03
CA GLU A 98 -16.21 -1.88 3.71
C GLU A 98 -16.21 -3.20 2.95
N ARG A 99 -17.28 -3.44 2.18
CA ARG A 99 -17.43 -4.64 1.37
C ARG A 99 -17.96 -4.30 -0.02
N ARG A 100 -17.51 -5.02 -1.05
CA ARG A 100 -18.16 -5.11 -2.37
C ARG A 100 -18.20 -6.57 -2.78
N GLY A 101 -19.38 -7.07 -3.15
CA GLY A 101 -19.57 -8.44 -3.58
C GLY A 101 -20.90 -8.60 -4.30
N HIS A 102 -21.07 -9.71 -5.01
CA HIS A 102 -22.34 -10.03 -5.66
C HIS A 102 -23.31 -10.66 -4.67
N ALA A 103 -24.57 -10.22 -4.69
CA ALA A 103 -25.63 -10.79 -3.84
C ALA A 103 -25.78 -12.32 -4.00
N GLY A 104 -25.45 -12.87 -5.17
CA GLY A 104 -25.46 -14.31 -5.43
C GLY A 104 -24.41 -15.11 -4.65
N ASP A 105 -23.31 -14.46 -4.24
CA ASP A 105 -22.23 -15.09 -3.45
C ASP A 105 -22.33 -14.76 -1.94
N ASP A 106 -23.21 -13.84 -1.55
CA ASP A 106 -23.29 -13.31 -0.18
C ASP A 106 -23.55 -14.41 0.87
N ALA A 107 -24.40 -15.40 0.57
CA ALA A 107 -24.68 -16.50 1.48
C ALA A 107 -23.42 -17.33 1.80
N ALA A 108 -22.50 -17.50 0.84
CA ALA A 108 -21.25 -18.22 1.05
C ALA A 108 -20.29 -17.42 1.93
N PHE A 109 -20.16 -16.11 1.69
CA PHE A 109 -19.32 -15.23 2.51
C PHE A 109 -19.88 -15.05 3.93
N GLU A 110 -21.19 -14.94 4.07
CA GLU A 110 -21.86 -14.87 5.37
C GLU A 110 -21.68 -16.17 6.17
N ALA A 111 -21.78 -17.34 5.53
CA ALA A 111 -21.49 -18.62 6.17
C ALA A 111 -20.02 -18.77 6.59
N ALA A 112 -19.09 -18.21 5.82
CA ALA A 112 -17.67 -18.13 6.19
C ALA A 112 -17.39 -17.04 7.26
N GLY A 113 -18.37 -16.19 7.56
CA GLY A 113 -18.25 -15.08 8.50
C GLY A 113 -17.58 -13.83 7.94
N LEU A 114 -17.29 -13.76 6.64
CA LEU A 114 -16.60 -12.61 6.04
C LEU A 114 -17.63 -11.53 5.70
N TRP A 115 -17.96 -10.73 6.71
CA TRP A 115 -19.00 -9.71 6.61
C TRP A 115 -18.61 -8.41 7.32
N THR A 116 -19.26 -7.32 6.96
CA THR A 116 -19.04 -6.03 7.63
C THR A 116 -19.27 -6.15 9.15
N GLY A 117 -18.33 -5.62 9.94
CA GLY A 117 -18.33 -5.66 11.39
C GLY A 117 -17.71 -6.92 12.00
N THR A 118 -17.09 -7.80 11.21
CA THR A 118 -16.39 -9.00 11.75
C THR A 118 -14.89 -8.77 11.90
N LEU A 119 -14.30 -9.37 12.94
CA LEU A 119 -12.87 -9.27 13.25
C LEU A 119 -12.10 -10.46 12.66
N TRP A 120 -11.07 -10.17 11.88
CA TRP A 120 -10.27 -11.16 11.14
C TRP A 120 -8.78 -11.15 11.53
N SER A 121 -8.41 -10.66 12.71
CA SER A 121 -7.03 -10.79 13.22
C SER A 121 -6.62 -12.26 13.37
N GLU A 122 -5.31 -12.58 13.36
CA GLU A 122 -4.85 -13.96 13.63
C GLU A 122 -5.28 -14.44 15.03
N ALA A 123 -5.41 -13.51 15.99
CA ALA A 123 -5.91 -13.81 17.33
C ALA A 123 -7.35 -14.32 17.34
N GLN A 124 -8.14 -13.92 16.35
CA GLN A 124 -9.57 -14.21 16.27
C GLN A 124 -9.92 -15.32 15.28
N ALA A 125 -9.31 -15.26 14.10
CA ALA A 125 -9.66 -16.07 12.94
C ALA A 125 -8.52 -17.01 12.51
N GLY A 126 -7.41 -17.04 13.28
CA GLY A 126 -6.20 -17.77 12.93
C GLY A 126 -5.59 -17.28 11.62
N THR A 127 -4.77 -18.10 10.98
CA THR A 127 -4.24 -17.82 9.63
C THR A 127 -5.38 -17.57 8.63
N ASN A 128 -5.41 -16.36 8.09
CA ASN A 128 -6.37 -15.87 7.11
C ASN A 128 -5.77 -14.67 6.36
N GLY A 129 -6.38 -14.24 5.25
CA GLY A 129 -5.85 -13.13 4.45
C GLY A 129 -5.59 -11.84 5.25
N ILE A 130 -6.62 -11.30 5.89
CA ILE A 130 -6.57 -10.02 6.61
C ILE A 130 -5.59 -10.09 7.79
N GLY A 131 -5.81 -11.04 8.71
CA GLY A 131 -5.03 -11.16 9.93
C GLY A 131 -3.56 -11.47 9.67
N THR A 132 -3.27 -12.36 8.71
CA THR A 132 -1.89 -12.70 8.37
C THR A 132 -1.20 -11.57 7.62
N CYS A 133 -1.93 -10.79 6.81
CA CYS A 133 -1.39 -9.57 6.22
C CYS A 133 -0.97 -8.54 7.28
N LEU A 134 -1.80 -8.33 8.30
CA LEU A 134 -1.49 -7.47 9.46
C LEU A 134 -0.25 -7.96 10.20
N ALA A 135 -0.19 -9.26 10.51
CA ALA A 135 0.92 -9.86 11.26
C ALA A 135 2.25 -9.84 10.49
N GLU A 136 2.21 -10.04 9.17
CA GLU A 136 3.41 -10.14 8.32
C GLU A 136 3.89 -8.79 7.79
N GLY A 137 3.06 -7.74 7.80
CA GLY A 137 3.46 -6.42 7.31
C GLY A 137 3.61 -6.32 5.78
N ARG A 138 3.05 -7.27 5.02
CA ARG A 138 3.24 -7.42 3.57
C ARG A 138 2.05 -8.10 2.92
N ALA A 139 1.97 -8.01 1.60
CA ALA A 139 0.97 -8.74 0.83
C ALA A 139 1.11 -10.26 1.00
N VAL A 140 -0.02 -10.94 1.12
CA VAL A 140 -0.12 -12.39 1.31
C VAL A 140 -1.27 -12.98 0.51
N THR A 141 -1.12 -14.24 0.14
CA THR A 141 -2.22 -15.06 -0.37
C THR A 141 -2.36 -16.27 0.55
N ILE A 142 -3.55 -16.46 1.11
CA ILE A 142 -3.92 -17.62 1.92
C ILE A 142 -4.95 -18.42 1.13
N HIS A 143 -4.50 -19.53 0.57
CA HIS A 143 -5.29 -20.37 -0.31
C HIS A 143 -5.87 -21.57 0.45
N ARG A 144 -7.20 -21.64 0.57
CA ARG A 144 -7.94 -22.83 1.03
C ARG A 144 -7.42 -23.42 2.33
N ASP A 145 -6.82 -24.61 2.25
CA ASP A 145 -6.24 -25.39 3.34
C ASP A 145 -4.99 -24.75 3.95
N GLN A 146 -4.60 -23.56 3.51
CA GLN A 146 -3.68 -22.68 4.22
C GLN A 146 -4.36 -21.90 5.36
N HIS A 147 -5.68 -21.75 5.35
CA HIS A 147 -6.41 -21.17 6.47
C HIS A 147 -6.24 -22.04 7.72
N PHE A 148 -6.11 -21.42 8.89
CA PHE A 148 -5.95 -22.17 10.13
C PHE A 148 -7.26 -22.87 10.53
N LEU A 149 -8.37 -22.14 10.52
CA LEU A 149 -9.67 -22.66 10.95
C LEU A 149 -10.31 -23.49 9.82
N ALA A 150 -10.71 -24.72 10.13
CA ALA A 150 -11.27 -25.65 9.14
C ALA A 150 -12.53 -25.10 8.44
N ARG A 151 -13.31 -24.23 9.11
CA ARG A 151 -14.48 -23.57 8.52
C ARG A 151 -14.13 -22.56 7.40
N ASN A 152 -12.90 -22.06 7.37
CA ASN A 152 -12.46 -21.03 6.41
C ASN A 152 -11.79 -21.62 5.16
N ILE A 153 -11.57 -22.95 5.10
CA ILE A 153 -10.82 -23.57 3.98
C ILE A 153 -11.55 -23.53 2.63
N GLY A 154 -12.82 -23.12 2.62
CA GLY A 154 -13.56 -22.82 1.39
C GLY A 154 -13.17 -21.48 0.75
N LEU A 155 -12.41 -20.64 1.46
CA LEU A 155 -11.97 -19.34 0.97
C LEU A 155 -10.56 -19.40 0.37
N SER A 156 -10.33 -18.56 -0.62
CA SER A 156 -8.99 -18.16 -1.05
C SER A 156 -8.91 -16.64 -1.01
N CYS A 157 -7.98 -16.13 -0.20
CA CYS A 157 -7.84 -14.72 0.12
C CYS A 157 -6.51 -14.20 -0.41
N SER A 158 -6.52 -13.03 -1.03
CA SER A 158 -5.31 -12.26 -1.34
C SER A 158 -5.46 -10.88 -0.77
N SER A 159 -4.50 -10.49 0.06
CA SER A 159 -4.59 -9.28 0.86
C SER A 159 -3.31 -8.48 0.77
N ALA A 160 -3.43 -7.16 0.78
CA ALA A 160 -2.29 -6.25 0.80
C ALA A 160 -2.50 -5.14 1.83
N PRO A 161 -1.42 -4.77 2.56
CA PRO A 161 -1.49 -3.71 3.53
C PRO A 161 -1.53 -2.35 2.84
N VAL A 162 -2.22 -1.40 3.48
CA VAL A 162 -2.25 0.01 3.10
C VAL A 162 -1.55 0.80 4.19
N HIS A 163 -0.42 1.41 3.84
CA HIS A 163 0.35 2.25 4.75
C HIS A 163 0.01 3.73 4.59
N GLY A 164 -0.03 4.42 5.73
CA GLY A 164 -0.15 5.87 5.75
C GLY A 164 1.14 6.58 5.34
N PRO A 165 1.09 7.92 5.20
CA PRO A 165 2.25 8.74 4.84
C PRO A 165 3.44 8.62 5.80
N GLY A 166 3.19 8.32 7.08
CA GLY A 166 4.21 8.07 8.10
C GLY A 166 4.79 6.64 8.09
N GLY A 167 4.29 5.76 7.21
CA GLY A 167 4.73 4.37 7.08
C GLY A 167 4.07 3.37 8.03
N GLN A 168 3.17 3.83 8.91
CA GLN A 168 2.29 2.98 9.72
C GLN A 168 1.25 2.27 8.85
N MET A 169 0.90 1.03 9.18
CA MET A 169 -0.19 0.34 8.50
C MET A 169 -1.54 0.88 9.00
N LEU A 170 -2.38 1.34 8.08
CA LEU A 170 -3.70 1.93 8.39
C LEU A 170 -4.84 0.95 8.15
N ALA A 171 -4.71 0.09 7.13
CA ALA A 171 -5.76 -0.81 6.69
C ALA A 171 -5.18 -1.99 5.91
N VAL A 172 -6.05 -2.96 5.59
CA VAL A 172 -5.78 -4.05 4.65
C VAL A 172 -6.87 -4.08 3.60
N ILE A 173 -6.49 -4.15 2.33
CA ILE A 173 -7.41 -4.51 1.25
C ILE A 173 -7.32 -6.03 1.09
N ASP A 174 -8.45 -6.70 1.17
CA ASP A 174 -8.59 -8.13 0.96
C ASP A 174 -9.52 -8.43 -0.22
N VAL A 175 -9.13 -9.39 -1.04
CA VAL A 175 -9.99 -9.99 -2.06
C VAL A 175 -10.12 -11.47 -1.76
N SER A 176 -11.34 -11.88 -1.46
CA SER A 176 -11.69 -13.25 -1.09
C SER A 176 -12.58 -13.88 -2.17
N THR A 177 -12.32 -15.14 -2.50
CA THR A 177 -13.19 -15.95 -3.36
C THR A 177 -13.65 -17.19 -2.59
N ALA A 178 -14.93 -17.54 -2.70
CA ALA A 178 -15.51 -18.75 -2.12
C ALA A 178 -15.68 -19.88 -3.17
N ARG A 179 -14.95 -19.77 -4.28
CA ARG A 179 -15.06 -20.67 -5.43
C ARG A 179 -13.95 -21.71 -5.43
N MET A 180 -14.33 -22.96 -5.65
CA MET A 180 -13.44 -24.13 -5.56
C MET A 180 -12.78 -24.50 -6.90
N ASP A 181 -13.15 -23.83 -7.99
CA ASP A 181 -12.72 -24.11 -9.35
C ASP A 181 -11.74 -23.07 -9.92
N LEU A 182 -11.40 -22.01 -9.16
CA LEU A 182 -10.40 -21.03 -9.61
C LEU A 182 -8.99 -21.65 -9.68
N PRO A 183 -8.31 -21.61 -10.84
CA PRO A 183 -6.91 -22.01 -10.96
C PRO A 183 -5.99 -21.13 -10.12
N GLU A 184 -4.91 -21.71 -9.60
CA GLU A 184 -3.90 -21.01 -8.78
C GLU A 184 -3.28 -19.79 -9.49
N ALA A 185 -3.07 -19.87 -10.80
CA ALA A 185 -2.57 -18.76 -11.61
C ALA A 185 -3.48 -17.51 -11.54
N ILE A 186 -4.81 -17.70 -11.43
CA ILE A 186 -5.75 -16.59 -11.24
C ILE A 186 -5.57 -15.98 -9.84
N GLY A 187 -5.29 -16.80 -8.82
CA GLY A 187 -4.96 -16.33 -7.48
C GLY A 187 -3.74 -15.39 -7.48
N GLY A 188 -2.69 -15.74 -8.22
CA GLY A 188 -1.50 -14.87 -8.38
C GLY A 188 -1.83 -13.51 -9.03
N LEU A 189 -2.69 -13.51 -10.06
CA LEU A 189 -3.16 -12.27 -10.72
C LEU A 189 -4.02 -11.42 -9.78
N ILE A 190 -4.91 -12.04 -9.01
CA ILE A 190 -5.70 -11.34 -7.98
C ILE A 190 -4.76 -10.70 -6.97
N GLY A 191 -3.79 -11.44 -6.43
CA GLY A 191 -2.81 -10.92 -5.48
C GLY A 191 -2.01 -9.73 -6.01
N ALA A 192 -1.55 -9.80 -7.27
CA ALA A 192 -0.88 -8.66 -7.92
C ALA A 192 -1.80 -7.43 -8.04
N THR A 193 -3.07 -7.66 -8.39
CA THR A 193 -4.08 -6.60 -8.54
C THR A 193 -4.42 -5.95 -7.19
N VAL A 194 -4.54 -6.73 -6.13
CA VAL A 194 -4.76 -6.25 -4.75
C VAL A 194 -3.59 -5.38 -4.29
N ALA A 195 -2.36 -5.87 -4.49
CA ALA A 195 -1.15 -5.13 -4.11
C ALA A 195 -1.02 -3.81 -4.87
N GLU A 196 -1.42 -3.79 -6.15
CA GLU A 196 -1.45 -2.56 -6.95
C GLU A 196 -2.49 -1.56 -6.44
N ALA A 197 -3.71 -2.02 -6.14
CA ALA A 197 -4.74 -1.14 -5.60
C ALA A 197 -4.35 -0.54 -4.24
N ALA A 198 -3.72 -1.34 -3.37
CA ALA A 198 -3.18 -0.85 -2.11
C ALA A 198 -2.14 0.26 -2.33
N ARG A 199 -1.15 0.05 -3.21
CA ARG A 199 -0.12 1.07 -3.52
C ARG A 199 -0.70 2.36 -4.11
N ARG A 200 -1.76 2.27 -4.92
CA ARG A 200 -2.45 3.46 -5.45
C ARG A 200 -3.16 4.23 -4.36
N LEU A 201 -3.85 3.53 -3.44
CA LEU A 201 -4.45 4.16 -2.27
C LEU A 201 -3.38 4.81 -1.38
N GLU A 202 -2.24 4.16 -1.16
CA GLU A 202 -1.09 4.76 -0.44
C GLU A 202 -0.60 6.05 -1.11
N ALA A 203 -0.51 6.06 -2.45
CA ALA A 203 -0.12 7.26 -3.20
C ALA A 203 -1.12 8.40 -3.06
N ASP A 204 -2.42 8.12 -3.09
CA ASP A 204 -3.48 9.13 -2.89
C ASP A 204 -3.48 9.67 -1.46
N LEU A 205 -3.31 8.80 -0.46
CA LEU A 205 -3.13 9.19 0.94
C LEU A 205 -1.90 10.08 1.13
N PHE A 206 -0.78 9.71 0.49
CA PHE A 206 0.45 10.48 0.54
C PHE A 206 0.29 11.86 -0.14
N ALA A 207 -0.39 11.92 -1.28
CA ALA A 207 -0.68 13.18 -1.95
C ALA A 207 -1.57 14.11 -1.11
N ALA A 208 -2.57 13.54 -0.41
CA ALA A 208 -3.47 14.29 0.46
C ALA A 208 -2.75 14.90 1.68
N GLU A 209 -1.73 14.22 2.21
CA GLU A 209 -0.90 14.73 3.33
C GLU A 209 0.00 15.90 2.90
N PHE A 210 0.46 15.90 1.64
CA PHE A 210 1.41 16.89 1.12
C PHE A 210 0.84 17.70 -0.07
N PRO A 211 -0.26 18.46 0.11
CA PRO A 211 -0.99 19.10 -0.99
C PRO A 211 -0.19 20.18 -1.73
N GLY A 212 0.81 20.79 -1.08
CA GLY A 212 1.68 21.82 -1.67
C GLY A 212 3.01 21.28 -2.20
N ALA A 213 3.31 20.00 -1.98
CA ALA A 213 4.58 19.41 -2.36
C ALA A 213 4.53 18.89 -3.79
N ARG A 214 5.68 18.91 -4.47
CA ARG A 214 5.88 18.18 -5.71
C ARG A 214 6.14 16.72 -5.39
N LEU A 215 5.29 15.83 -5.90
CA LEU A 215 5.49 14.40 -5.76
C LEU A 215 6.44 13.88 -6.84
N VAL A 216 7.56 13.29 -6.41
CA VAL A 216 8.60 12.76 -7.29
C VAL A 216 8.62 11.24 -7.19
N LEU A 217 8.48 10.57 -8.34
CA LEU A 217 8.62 9.12 -8.43
C LEU A 217 10.09 8.73 -8.29
N VAL A 218 10.38 7.76 -7.42
CA VAL A 218 11.73 7.21 -7.25
C VAL A 218 12.11 6.39 -8.49
N PRO A 219 13.22 6.70 -9.18
CA PRO A 219 13.68 5.96 -10.36
C PRO A 219 14.01 4.49 -10.07
N GLY A 220 14.00 3.66 -11.12
CA GLY A 220 14.33 2.22 -11.01
C GLY A 220 13.23 1.37 -10.37
N THR A 221 12.08 1.96 -10.08
CA THR A 221 10.88 1.23 -9.70
C THR A 221 10.08 0.82 -10.92
N ASP A 222 9.40 -0.32 -10.84
CA ASP A 222 8.25 -0.52 -11.70
C ASP A 222 7.30 0.67 -11.48
N ARG A 223 6.72 1.27 -12.52
CA ARG A 223 5.87 2.47 -12.38
C ARG A 223 4.67 2.21 -11.44
N ALA A 224 4.35 0.93 -11.22
CA ALA A 224 3.40 0.40 -10.25
C ALA A 224 3.84 0.52 -8.77
N GLY A 225 5.12 0.77 -8.49
CA GLY A 225 5.76 0.59 -7.17
C GLY A 225 5.40 1.62 -6.11
N GLY A 226 4.66 2.69 -6.45
CA GLY A 226 4.15 3.66 -5.47
C GLY A 226 5.23 4.40 -4.66
N ALA A 227 6.51 4.29 -5.05
CA ALA A 227 7.62 4.92 -4.33
C ALA A 227 7.68 6.41 -4.68
N LEU A 228 7.04 7.22 -3.85
CA LEU A 228 6.97 8.67 -3.99
C LEU A 228 7.74 9.39 -2.88
N LEU A 229 8.37 10.51 -3.25
CA LEU A 229 8.93 11.53 -2.37
C LEU A 229 8.07 12.79 -2.47
N ALA A 230 7.80 13.44 -1.35
CA ALA A 230 7.23 14.78 -1.30
C ALA A 230 8.38 15.78 -1.21
N VAL A 231 8.45 16.68 -2.19
CA VAL A 231 9.52 17.68 -2.32
C VAL A 231 8.92 19.08 -2.22
N ASP A 232 9.47 19.92 -1.35
CA ASP A 232 9.00 21.29 -1.17
C ASP A 232 9.52 22.25 -2.27
N ALA A 233 9.29 23.55 -2.08
CA ALA A 233 9.68 24.59 -3.03
C ALA A 233 11.20 24.82 -3.10
N ASP A 234 11.94 24.40 -2.07
CA ASP A 234 13.39 24.56 -1.93
C ASP A 234 14.14 23.27 -2.35
N ASP A 235 13.46 22.36 -3.05
CA ASP A 235 13.98 21.06 -3.49
C ASP A 235 14.41 20.13 -2.34
N LEU A 236 13.79 20.29 -1.16
CA LEU A 236 13.99 19.43 0.00
C LEU A 236 12.91 18.34 0.07
N VAL A 237 13.34 17.11 0.31
CA VAL A 237 12.47 15.97 0.61
C VAL A 237 11.93 16.12 2.03
N ILE A 238 10.62 16.35 2.13
CA ILE A 238 9.89 16.53 3.39
C ILE A 238 9.01 15.31 3.74
N GLY A 239 8.90 14.35 2.82
CA GLY A 239 8.13 13.13 3.03
C GLY A 239 8.51 12.03 2.06
N ALA A 240 8.23 10.79 2.44
CA ALA A 240 8.44 9.63 1.59
C ALA A 240 7.46 8.52 1.95
N THR A 241 6.84 7.93 0.94
CA THR A 241 6.06 6.67 1.06
C THR A 241 6.91 5.55 1.64
N ARG A 242 6.27 4.52 2.21
CA ARG A 242 6.98 3.35 2.76
C ARG A 242 7.89 2.69 1.72
N ALA A 243 7.41 2.52 0.49
CA ALA A 243 8.20 1.95 -0.61
C ALA A 243 9.47 2.77 -0.89
N ALA A 244 9.35 4.10 -0.98
CA ALA A 244 10.50 4.99 -1.17
C ALA A 244 11.49 4.91 0.01
N ARG A 245 10.98 4.83 1.25
CA ARG A 245 11.82 4.71 2.45
C ARG A 245 12.64 3.43 2.45
N VAL A 246 12.02 2.29 2.13
CA VAL A 246 12.72 0.99 2.06
C VAL A 246 13.78 1.01 0.97
N GLN A 247 13.45 1.51 -0.22
CA GLN A 247 14.37 1.49 -1.36
C GLN A 247 15.57 2.43 -1.18
N LEU A 248 15.34 3.62 -0.66
CA LEU A 248 16.36 4.67 -0.50
C LEU A 248 17.00 4.66 0.90
N ASN A 249 16.66 3.67 1.74
CA ASN A 249 17.08 3.56 3.14
C ASN A 249 16.84 4.87 3.93
N LEU A 250 15.66 5.48 3.76
CA LEU A 250 15.29 6.72 4.45
C LEU A 250 14.66 6.42 5.80
N THR A 251 15.26 6.98 6.85
CA THR A 251 14.80 6.83 8.24
C THR A 251 14.48 8.19 8.86
N GLY A 252 13.74 8.19 9.97
CA GLY A 252 13.41 9.39 10.72
C GLY A 252 12.30 10.24 10.09
N ASP A 253 12.08 11.39 10.72
CA ASP A 253 11.10 12.38 10.30
C ASP A 253 11.72 13.31 9.25
N LEU A 254 11.27 13.15 8.00
CA LEU A 254 11.76 13.94 6.86
C LEU A 254 11.21 15.37 6.87
N ALA A 255 10.11 15.64 7.57
CA ALA A 255 9.62 17.00 7.75
C ALA A 255 10.47 17.76 8.77
N ALA A 256 10.91 17.08 9.84
CA ALA A 256 11.80 17.67 10.86
C ALA A 256 13.26 17.77 10.40
N THR A 257 13.72 16.83 9.56
CA THR A 257 15.07 16.80 9.00
C THR A 257 15.03 16.61 7.48
N PRO A 258 14.67 17.66 6.71
CA PRO A 258 14.59 17.59 5.26
C PRO A 258 15.96 17.35 4.62
N ARG A 259 15.96 16.69 3.46
CA ARG A 259 17.19 16.38 2.71
C ARG A 259 17.08 16.83 1.26
N PRO A 260 18.13 17.37 0.62
CA PRO A 260 18.07 17.72 -0.80
C PRO A 260 17.66 16.52 -1.65
N VAL A 261 16.70 16.71 -2.56
CA VAL A 261 16.20 15.63 -3.43
C VAL A 261 17.29 15.06 -4.34
N ALA A 262 18.26 15.89 -4.75
CA ALA A 262 19.40 15.45 -5.55
C ALA A 262 20.24 14.40 -4.79
N ASP A 263 20.56 14.67 -3.52
CA ASP A 263 21.34 13.75 -2.67
C ASP A 263 20.59 12.44 -2.42
N VAL A 264 19.29 12.54 -2.15
CA VAL A 264 18.43 11.37 -1.90
C VAL A 264 18.35 10.46 -3.12
N LEU A 265 18.34 11.04 -4.33
CA LEU A 265 18.27 10.30 -5.58
C LEU A 265 19.66 9.96 -6.17
N GLY A 266 20.74 10.37 -5.52
CA GLY A 266 22.11 10.18 -6.04
C GLY A 266 22.37 10.92 -7.35
N LEU A 267 21.67 12.04 -7.58
CA LEU A 267 21.89 12.90 -8.74
C LEU A 267 23.09 13.81 -8.49
N GLU A 268 23.84 14.14 -9.54
CA GLU A 268 24.93 15.12 -9.43
C GLU A 268 24.38 16.48 -8.98
N ALA A 269 24.67 16.84 -7.73
CA ALA A 269 24.28 18.09 -7.15
C ALA A 269 25.05 19.24 -7.82
N ARG A 270 24.33 20.23 -8.34
CA ARG A 270 24.92 21.43 -8.97
C ARG A 270 24.76 22.60 -8.01
N ASP A 271 25.42 22.50 -6.86
CA ASP A 271 25.14 23.36 -5.69
C ASP A 271 25.92 24.68 -5.69
N GLY A 272 26.59 25.01 -6.79
CA GLY A 272 27.24 26.30 -6.94
C GLY A 272 26.23 27.43 -7.12
N PHE A 273 26.42 28.57 -6.46
CA PHE A 273 25.63 29.79 -6.69
C PHE A 273 25.54 30.16 -8.18
N ASP A 274 26.63 29.96 -8.94
CA ASP A 274 26.65 30.17 -10.39
C ASP A 274 25.73 29.19 -11.14
N ALA A 275 25.62 27.95 -10.69
CA ALA A 275 24.70 26.97 -11.27
C ALA A 275 23.24 27.31 -10.93
N ALA A 276 22.97 27.73 -9.69
CA ALA A 276 21.65 28.20 -9.27
C ALA A 276 21.22 29.44 -10.08
N GLU A 277 22.10 30.45 -10.22
CA GLU A 277 21.87 31.64 -11.03
C GLU A 277 21.55 31.27 -12.49
N ARG A 278 22.35 30.38 -13.09
CA ARG A 278 22.09 29.89 -14.47
C ARG A 278 20.74 29.20 -14.58
N ALA A 279 20.35 28.40 -13.60
CA ALA A 279 19.06 27.71 -13.60
C ALA A 279 17.89 28.71 -13.50
N VAL A 280 18.01 29.78 -12.71
CA VAL A 280 17.01 30.86 -12.62
C VAL A 280 16.88 31.60 -13.95
N LEU A 281 18.00 32.01 -14.55
CA LEU A 281 18.00 32.72 -15.83
C LEU A 281 17.41 31.88 -16.96
N THR A 282 17.75 30.58 -17.00
CA THR A 282 17.24 29.65 -18.01
C THR A 282 15.73 29.45 -17.88
N ARG A 283 15.23 29.27 -16.64
CA ARG A 283 13.79 29.17 -16.36
C ARG A 283 13.03 30.44 -16.76
N ALA A 284 13.58 31.62 -16.45
CA ALA A 284 12.95 32.90 -16.81
C ALA A 284 12.88 33.14 -18.32
N LEU A 285 13.94 32.80 -19.06
CA LEU A 285 13.96 32.86 -20.52
C LEU A 285 12.96 31.89 -21.14
N ALA A 286 12.89 30.65 -20.65
CA ALA A 286 11.95 29.65 -21.14
C ALA A 286 10.49 30.12 -20.95
N ARG A 287 10.14 30.65 -19.78
CA ARG A 287 8.81 31.23 -19.49
C ARG A 287 8.46 32.43 -20.38
N SER A 288 9.47 33.15 -20.86
CA SER A 288 9.31 34.35 -21.69
C SER A 288 9.40 34.05 -23.19
N GLY A 289 9.43 32.77 -23.61
CA GLY A 289 9.62 32.39 -25.02
C GLY A 289 10.93 32.92 -25.62
N GLY A 290 11.98 33.07 -24.81
CA GLY A 290 13.26 33.65 -25.22
C GLY A 290 13.32 35.19 -25.21
N ASN A 291 12.24 35.89 -24.87
CA ASN A 291 12.25 37.35 -24.78
C ASN A 291 13.05 37.83 -23.55
N VAL A 292 14.25 38.33 -23.81
CA VAL A 292 15.21 38.79 -22.80
C VAL A 292 14.67 39.95 -21.95
N SER A 293 13.96 40.91 -22.56
CA SER A 293 13.40 42.06 -21.84
C SER A 293 12.26 41.65 -20.92
N ALA A 294 11.42 40.71 -21.36
CA ALA A 294 10.35 40.16 -20.53
C ALA A 294 10.91 39.31 -19.37
N ALA A 295 11.94 38.49 -19.64
CA ALA A 295 12.62 37.69 -18.62
C ALA A 295 13.30 38.58 -17.56
N ALA A 296 13.96 39.66 -17.98
CA ALA A 296 14.59 40.61 -17.07
C ALA A 296 13.57 41.29 -16.15
N ARG A 297 12.43 41.74 -16.72
CA ARG A 297 11.33 42.32 -15.96
C ARG A 297 10.76 41.34 -14.94
N ALA A 298 10.57 40.07 -15.32
CA ALA A 298 10.05 39.03 -14.44
C ALA A 298 11.00 38.70 -13.27
N LEU A 299 12.30 38.89 -13.45
CA LEU A 299 13.32 38.69 -12.42
C LEU A 299 13.66 39.97 -11.62
N GLY A 300 13.03 41.11 -11.92
CA GLY A 300 13.38 42.39 -11.29
C GLY A 300 14.78 42.91 -11.66
N LEU A 301 15.34 42.44 -12.77
CA LEU A 301 16.66 42.83 -13.27
C LEU A 301 16.55 43.82 -14.43
N SER A 302 17.56 44.68 -14.59
CA SER A 302 17.70 45.45 -15.82
C SER A 302 18.05 44.53 -16.99
N ARG A 303 17.62 44.90 -18.20
CA ARG A 303 17.97 44.18 -19.44
C ARG A 303 19.49 44.00 -19.60
N ALA A 304 20.26 45.04 -19.30
CA ALA A 304 21.72 45.02 -19.38
C ALA A 304 22.36 44.05 -18.38
N THR A 305 21.84 44.00 -17.14
CA THR A 305 22.32 43.06 -16.13
C THR A 305 22.05 41.61 -16.53
N LEU A 306 20.86 41.33 -17.09
CA LEU A 306 20.52 39.99 -17.55
C LEU A 306 21.38 39.55 -18.74
N HIS A 307 21.63 40.43 -19.72
CA HIS A 307 22.56 40.16 -20.83
C HIS A 307 23.97 39.82 -20.32
N ARG A 308 24.54 40.63 -19.42
CA ARG A 308 25.87 40.39 -18.86
C ARG A 308 25.97 39.05 -18.12
N LYS A 309 24.92 38.64 -17.41
CA LYS A 309 24.87 37.34 -16.72
C LYS A 309 24.71 36.16 -17.69
N LEU A 310 24.05 36.36 -18.83
CA LEU A 310 23.98 35.36 -19.91
C LEU A 310 25.29 35.24 -20.68
N GLU A 311 26.03 36.33 -20.88
CA GLU A 311 27.31 36.38 -21.58
C GLU A 311 28.47 35.80 -20.76
N ARG A 312 28.40 35.84 -19.42
CA ARG A 312 29.35 35.17 -18.52
C ARG A 312 29.27 33.64 -18.54
N ARG A 313 28.45 33.04 -19.41
CA ARG A 313 28.51 31.59 -19.67
C ARG A 313 29.92 31.25 -20.14
N PRO A 314 30.63 30.30 -19.51
CA PRO A 314 31.76 29.67 -20.19
C PRO A 314 31.21 29.13 -21.51
N SER A 315 31.81 29.54 -22.61
CA SER A 315 31.54 28.98 -23.93
C SER A 315 31.91 27.50 -23.90
N GLY A 316 30.96 26.65 -23.53
CA GLY A 316 30.97 25.23 -23.84
C GLY A 316 30.78 25.04 -25.34
N ARG A 317 31.84 25.31 -26.11
CA ARG A 317 32.03 24.78 -27.47
C ARG A 317 33.46 24.24 -27.56
N GLY A 318 33.58 22.95 -27.82
CA GLY A 318 34.81 22.30 -28.30
C GLY A 318 35.29 21.12 -27.46
N CYS A 319 34.64 19.96 -27.52
CA CYS A 319 34.94 18.87 -28.46
C CYS A 319 33.85 17.79 -28.35
#